data_AF-A0A7C5SK73-F1
#
_entry.id   AF-A0A7C5SK73-F1
#
_cell.length_a   1.000
_cell.length_b   1.000
_cell.length_c   1.000
_cell.angle_alpha   90.00
_cell.angle_beta   90.00
_cell.angle_gamma   90.00
#
_symmetry.space_group_name_H-M   'P 1'
#
loop_
_entity.id
_entity.type
_entity.pdbx_description
1 polymer ?
#
loop_
_entity_poly.entity_id
_entity_poly.type
_entity_poly.pdbx_seq_one_letter_code
_entity_poly.pdbx_strand_id
1 'polypeptide(L)'
;MELRNIVRLFEKIGAKCRKFRGREVYECWKGNVVARIDGSGIIIESSGEFRLEYSDFRTYDGYGKEDVLVKLRDVMGAESVDIDIPCGNLVLKLRFGLGNVDKALHTFNRMAEEDLWVVITNIKGELRLMKREIMVGIKEWLEVFK
;
A
#
# COMPACT_ATOMS: atom_id res chain seq x y z
N MET A 1 -3.56 22.70 -19.16
CA MET A 1 -3.32 21.42 -19.85
C MET A 1 -4.53 20.54 -19.65
N GLU A 2 -5.13 20.01 -20.71
CA GLU A 2 -6.31 19.14 -20.58
C GLU A 2 -5.97 17.81 -19.89
N LEU A 3 -6.85 17.31 -19.01
CA LEU A 3 -6.68 16.04 -18.30
C LEU A 3 -6.40 14.87 -19.26
N ARG A 4 -7.00 14.91 -20.45
CA ARG A 4 -6.82 13.91 -21.50
C ARG A 4 -5.38 13.85 -22.02
N ASN A 5 -4.67 14.98 -22.05
CA ASN A 5 -3.26 15.02 -22.43
C ASN A 5 -2.38 14.41 -21.33
N ILE A 6 -2.72 14.64 -20.06
CA ILE A 6 -2.03 14.02 -18.93
C ILE A 6 -2.19 12.49 -18.99
N VAL A 7 -3.41 12.00 -19.19
CA VAL A 7 -3.70 10.56 -19.32
C VAL A 7 -2.87 9.91 -20.43
N ARG A 8 -2.75 10.56 -21.60
CA ARG A 8 -1.90 10.06 -22.70
C ARG A 8 -0.44 9.91 -22.32
N LEU A 9 0.08 10.72 -21.40
CA LEU A 9 1.46 10.57 -20.92
C LEU A 9 1.61 9.31 -20.06
N PHE A 10 0.61 8.98 -19.24
CA PHE A 10 0.58 7.72 -18.48
C PHE A 10 0.47 6.50 -19.42
N GLU A 11 -0.36 6.59 -20.47
CA GLU A 11 -0.47 5.53 -21.48
C GLU A 11 0.87 5.28 -22.20
N LYS A 12 1.63 6.35 -22.50
CA LYS A 12 2.95 6.25 -23.16
C LYS A 12 3.99 5.47 -22.34
N ILE A 13 3.91 5.50 -21.01
CA ILE A 13 4.81 4.74 -20.13
C ILE A 13 4.27 3.33 -19.80
N GLY A 14 3.24 2.88 -20.54
CA GLY A 14 2.68 1.54 -20.45
C GLY A 14 1.56 1.36 -19.43
N ALA A 15 1.00 2.45 -18.90
CA ALA A 15 -0.18 2.36 -18.03
C ALA A 15 -1.45 2.08 -18.85
N LYS A 16 -2.38 1.31 -18.28
CA LYS A 16 -3.75 1.19 -18.79
C LYS A 16 -4.60 2.26 -18.11
N CYS A 17 -5.41 3.00 -18.87
CA CYS A 17 -6.22 4.08 -18.33
C CYS A 17 -7.72 3.91 -18.61
N ARG A 18 -8.57 4.33 -17.67
CA ARG A 18 -10.03 4.36 -17.81
C ARG A 18 -10.59 5.71 -17.34
N LYS A 19 -11.65 6.18 -18.00
CA LYS A 19 -12.44 7.33 -17.53
C LYS A 19 -13.65 6.83 -16.74
N PHE A 20 -13.94 7.44 -15.59
CA PHE A 20 -15.18 7.17 -14.88
C PHE A 20 -16.38 7.79 -15.62
N ARG A 21 -17.44 6.99 -15.83
CA ARG A 21 -18.63 7.45 -16.54
C ARG A 21 -19.28 8.60 -15.78
N GLY A 22 -19.59 9.69 -16.49
CA GLY A 22 -20.25 10.87 -15.91
C GLY A 22 -19.36 11.73 -15.00
N ARG A 23 -18.04 11.51 -14.94
CA ARG A 23 -17.10 12.32 -14.16
C ARG A 23 -15.87 12.68 -14.98
N GLU A 24 -15.26 13.82 -14.70
CA GLU A 24 -13.94 14.21 -15.25
C GLU A 24 -12.80 13.62 -14.40
N VAL A 25 -12.88 12.32 -14.14
CA VAL A 25 -11.89 11.58 -13.36
C VAL A 25 -11.38 10.42 -14.21
N TYR A 26 -10.07 10.29 -14.27
CA TYR A 26 -9.37 9.21 -14.93
C TYR A 26 -8.60 8.40 -13.91
N GLU A 27 -8.47 7.12 -14.18
CA GLU A 27 -7.67 6.20 -13.38
C GLU A 27 -6.77 5.41 -14.32
N CYS A 28 -5.48 5.50 -14.07
CA CYS A 28 -4.44 4.78 -14.79
C CYS A 28 -3.77 3.79 -13.85
N TRP A 29 -3.40 2.60 -14.32
CA TRP A 29 -2.73 1.60 -13.50
C TRP A 29 -1.64 0.86 -14.28
N LYS A 30 -0.59 0.47 -13.55
CA LYS A 30 0.54 -0.34 -14.04
C LYS A 30 1.02 -1.20 -12.85
N GLY A 31 0.85 -2.52 -12.96
CA GLY A 31 1.04 -3.41 -11.81
C GLY A 31 0.08 -3.06 -10.67
N ASN A 32 0.61 -2.95 -9.44
CA ASN A 32 -0.15 -2.60 -8.23
C ASN A 32 -0.22 -1.09 -7.95
N VAL A 33 0.35 -0.26 -8.84
CA VAL A 33 0.36 1.21 -8.70
C VAL A 33 -0.78 1.80 -9.53
N VAL A 34 -1.56 2.66 -8.90
CA VAL A 34 -2.73 3.33 -9.48
C VAL A 34 -2.51 4.83 -9.43
N ALA A 35 -2.83 5.55 -10.51
CA ALA A 35 -2.86 7.01 -10.56
C ALA A 35 -4.30 7.48 -10.83
N ARG A 36 -4.86 8.28 -9.93
CA ARG A 36 -6.14 8.98 -10.12
C ARG A 36 -5.87 10.42 -10.53
N ILE A 37 -6.47 10.85 -11.64
CA ILE A 37 -6.25 12.15 -12.27
C ILE A 37 -7.59 12.87 -12.41
N ASP A 38 -7.70 14.06 -11.86
CA ASP A 38 -8.89 14.92 -11.94
C ASP A 38 -8.51 16.40 -11.95
N GLY A 39 -9.51 17.30 -11.94
CA GLY A 39 -9.27 18.75 -11.94
C GLY A 39 -8.51 19.29 -10.72
N SER A 40 -8.42 18.52 -9.63
CA SER A 40 -7.67 18.90 -8.42
C SER A 40 -6.20 18.48 -8.47
N GLY A 41 -5.84 17.52 -9.32
CA GLY A 41 -4.47 17.03 -9.43
C GLY A 41 -4.35 15.55 -9.79
N ILE A 42 -3.22 14.97 -9.40
CA ILE A 42 -2.86 13.58 -9.64
C ILE A 42 -2.55 12.94 -8.27
N ILE A 43 -3.18 11.80 -7.98
CA ILE A 43 -2.91 11.00 -6.78
C ILE A 43 -2.36 9.66 -7.24
N ILE A 44 -1.13 9.33 -6.85
CA ILE A 44 -0.53 8.02 -7.04
C ILE A 44 -0.73 7.21 -5.77
N GLU A 45 -1.29 6.02 -5.91
CA GLU A 45 -1.59 5.08 -4.85
C GLU A 45 -0.81 3.79 -5.12
N SER A 46 -0.10 3.29 -4.11
CA SER A 46 0.47 1.94 -4.11
C SER A 46 -0.12 1.18 -2.94
N SER A 47 -0.69 0.01 -3.22
CA SER A 47 -1.20 -0.90 -2.19
C SER A 47 -0.04 -1.38 -1.34
N GLY A 48 -0.18 -1.21 -0.03
CA GLY A 48 0.71 -1.76 0.97
C GLY A 48 0.03 -2.88 1.74
N GLU A 49 0.79 -3.51 2.63
CA GLU A 49 0.27 -4.59 3.47
C GLU A 49 0.38 -4.24 4.95
N PHE A 50 -0.53 -4.81 5.73
CA PHE A 50 -0.45 -4.81 7.18
C PHE A 50 -0.24 -6.25 7.65
N ARG A 51 0.91 -6.53 8.28
CA ARG A 51 1.29 -7.88 8.71
C ARG A 51 1.48 -7.92 10.23
N LEU A 52 0.72 -8.79 10.89
CA LEU A 52 0.82 -9.03 12.33
C LEU A 52 1.83 -10.12 12.70
N GLU A 53 2.58 -10.64 11.72
CA GLU A 53 3.49 -11.79 11.81
C GLU A 53 4.56 -11.71 12.92
N TYR A 54 4.79 -10.53 13.50
CA TYR A 54 5.78 -10.30 14.57
C TYR A 54 5.16 -9.79 15.89
N SER A 55 3.86 -9.96 16.08
CA SER A 55 3.18 -9.56 17.32
C SER A 55 3.20 -10.73 18.31
N ASP A 56 4.12 -10.69 19.29
CA ASP A 56 4.07 -11.59 20.45
C ASP A 56 3.05 -11.03 21.45
N PHE A 57 1.90 -11.70 21.59
CA PHE A 57 0.86 -11.31 22.54
C PHE A 57 1.03 -12.11 23.83
N ARG A 58 1.04 -11.39 24.95
CA ARG A 58 1.06 -11.97 26.29
C ARG A 58 0.00 -11.36 27.18
N THR A 59 -0.58 -12.16 28.04
CA THR A 59 -1.40 -11.65 29.14
C THR A 59 -0.53 -10.91 30.15
N TYR A 60 -1.16 -10.13 31.02
CA TYR A 60 -0.47 -9.43 32.10
C TYR A 60 0.36 -10.36 33.00
N ASP A 61 -0.11 -11.57 33.24
CA ASP A 61 0.52 -12.63 34.04
C ASP A 61 1.44 -13.57 33.22
N GLY A 62 1.72 -13.23 31.95
CA GLY A 62 2.82 -13.80 31.18
C GLY A 62 2.51 -15.01 30.31
N TYR A 63 1.25 -15.44 30.18
CA TYR A 63 0.86 -16.48 29.23
C TYR A 63 0.99 -15.99 27.79
N GLY A 64 1.58 -16.81 26.92
CA GLY A 64 1.61 -16.53 25.50
C GLY A 64 0.22 -16.69 24.87
N LYS A 65 0.01 -16.07 23.70
CA LYS A 65 -1.23 -16.19 22.92
C LYS A 65 -1.74 -17.63 22.83
N GLU A 66 -0.89 -18.56 22.41
CA GLU A 66 -1.31 -19.95 22.19
C GLU A 66 -1.68 -20.66 23.49
N ASP A 67 -0.99 -20.36 24.61
CA ASP A 67 -1.35 -20.91 25.92
C ASP A 67 -2.75 -20.48 26.35
N VAL A 68 -3.10 -19.22 26.07
CA VAL A 68 -4.43 -18.66 26.35
C VAL A 68 -5.49 -19.31 25.46
N LEU A 69 -5.24 -19.44 24.16
CA LEU A 69 -6.20 -20.03 23.21
C LEU A 69 -6.49 -21.50 23.55
N VAL A 70 -5.46 -22.28 23.87
CA VAL A 70 -5.60 -23.68 24.30
C VAL A 70 -6.42 -23.77 25.59
N LYS A 71 -6.10 -22.97 26.60
CA LYS A 71 -6.85 -22.95 27.87
C LYS A 71 -8.31 -22.56 27.67
N LEU A 72 -8.58 -21.55 26.85
CA LEU A 72 -9.96 -21.12 26.55
C LEU A 72 -10.74 -22.24 25.87
N ARG A 73 -10.15 -22.87 24.86
CA ARG A 73 -10.78 -24.00 24.15
C ARG A 73 -11.13 -25.13 25.12
N ASP A 74 -10.18 -25.53 25.95
CA ASP A 74 -10.33 -26.67 26.86
C ASP A 74 -11.34 -26.38 27.98
N VAL A 75 -11.32 -25.18 28.57
CA VAL A 75 -12.26 -24.78 29.65
C VAL A 75 -13.68 -24.60 29.12
N MET A 76 -13.84 -24.07 27.90
CA MET A 76 -15.15 -23.80 27.33
C MET A 76 -15.73 -25.00 26.57
N GLY A 77 -14.93 -26.05 26.32
CA GLY A 77 -15.33 -27.17 25.47
C GLY A 77 -15.59 -26.74 24.01
N ALA A 78 -14.93 -25.67 23.55
CA ALA A 78 -15.08 -25.18 22.19
C ALA A 78 -14.32 -26.08 21.21
N GLU A 79 -14.80 -26.21 19.98
CA GLU A 79 -14.10 -26.95 18.91
C GLU A 79 -12.84 -26.20 18.45
N SER A 80 -12.92 -24.87 18.39
CA SER A 80 -11.81 -23.97 18.11
C SER A 80 -11.99 -22.63 18.84
N VAL A 81 -10.87 -21.96 19.10
CA VAL A 81 -10.82 -20.59 19.61
C VAL A 81 -9.73 -19.84 18.85
N ASP A 82 -10.07 -18.68 18.31
CA ASP A 82 -9.18 -17.79 17.60
C ASP A 82 -9.35 -16.34 18.08
N ILE A 83 -8.33 -15.52 17.83
CA ILE A 83 -8.39 -14.07 18.01
C ILE A 83 -8.25 -13.47 16.62
N ASP A 84 -9.33 -12.89 16.12
CA ASP A 84 -9.33 -12.13 14.88
C ASP A 84 -8.95 -10.67 15.16
N ILE A 85 -8.00 -10.14 14.39
CA ILE A 85 -7.59 -8.74 14.43
C ILE A 85 -7.82 -8.19 13.03
N PRO A 86 -8.95 -7.49 12.79
CA PRO A 86 -9.29 -7.02 11.46
C PRO A 86 -8.33 -5.90 11.05
N CYS A 87 -7.39 -6.22 10.16
CA CYS A 87 -6.47 -5.24 9.59
C CYS A 87 -6.67 -5.17 8.08
N GLY A 88 -7.33 -4.09 7.65
CA GLY A 88 -8.07 -4.10 6.39
C GLY A 88 -7.25 -3.80 5.15
N ASN A 89 -6.45 -2.74 5.12
CA ASN A 89 -5.65 -2.32 3.96
C ASN A 89 -4.68 -1.19 4.34
N LEU A 90 -3.49 -1.16 3.75
CA LEU A 90 -2.56 -0.03 3.79
C LEU A 90 -2.43 0.56 2.39
N VAL A 91 -2.45 1.88 2.24
CA VAL A 91 -2.25 2.54 0.93
C VAL A 91 -1.32 3.73 1.09
N LEU A 92 -0.20 3.71 0.38
CA LEU A 92 0.67 4.88 0.25
C LEU A 92 0.10 5.81 -0.81
N LYS A 93 -0.21 7.07 -0.43
CA LYS A 93 -0.77 8.07 -1.35
C LYS A 93 0.18 9.25 -1.53
N LEU A 94 0.51 9.56 -2.78
CA LEU A 94 1.34 10.69 -3.17
C LEU A 94 0.51 11.63 -4.04
N ARG A 95 0.33 12.87 -3.60
CA ARG A 95 -0.48 13.87 -4.31
C ARG A 95 0.39 14.90 -5.01
N PHE A 96 0.09 15.14 -6.28
CA PHE A 96 0.77 16.11 -7.14
C PHE A 96 -0.25 17.09 -7.73
N GLY A 97 0.11 18.37 -7.80
CA GLY A 97 -0.66 19.34 -8.57
C GLY A 97 -0.49 19.16 -10.08
N LEU A 98 -1.43 19.66 -10.88
CA LEU A 98 -1.39 19.58 -12.35
C LEU A 98 -0.19 20.32 -12.99
N GLY A 99 0.54 21.14 -12.24
CA GLY A 99 1.81 21.74 -12.68
C GLY A 99 3.04 20.84 -12.51
N ASN A 100 2.91 19.70 -11.82
CA ASN A 100 4.01 18.78 -11.50
C ASN A 100 3.81 17.40 -12.19
N VAL A 101 3.22 17.39 -13.38
CA VAL A 101 2.88 16.14 -14.09
C VAL A 101 4.11 15.29 -14.37
N ASP A 102 5.23 15.89 -14.76
CA ASP A 102 6.46 15.14 -15.06
C ASP A 102 6.99 14.41 -13.82
N LYS A 103 6.93 15.06 -12.65
CA LYS A 103 7.28 14.42 -11.37
C LYS A 103 6.33 13.29 -11.04
N ALA A 104 5.02 13.49 -11.23
CA ALA A 104 4.03 12.45 -11.00
C ALA A 104 4.25 11.24 -11.92
N LEU A 105 4.52 11.46 -13.21
CA LEU A 105 4.82 10.39 -14.17
C LEU A 105 6.09 9.63 -13.80
N HIS A 106 7.17 10.37 -13.46
CA HIS A 106 8.42 9.77 -13.01
C HIS A 106 8.19 8.90 -11.76
N THR A 107 7.55 9.45 -10.73
CA THR A 107 7.20 8.70 -9.51
C THR A 107 6.36 7.47 -9.82
N PHE A 108 5.29 7.60 -10.61
CA PHE A 108 4.42 6.49 -10.97
C PHE A 108 5.20 5.38 -11.69
N ASN A 109 6.02 5.76 -12.68
CA ASN A 109 6.76 4.80 -13.47
C ASN A 109 7.80 4.07 -12.63
N ARG A 110 8.57 4.80 -11.82
CA ARG A 110 9.60 4.22 -10.96
C ARG A 110 9.01 3.32 -9.88
N MET A 111 7.91 3.71 -9.25
CA MET A 111 7.21 2.85 -8.30
C MET A 111 6.72 1.55 -8.94
N ALA A 112 6.18 1.61 -10.16
CA ALA A 112 5.67 0.43 -10.86
C ALA A 112 6.80 -0.48 -11.39
N GLU A 113 7.90 0.08 -11.89
CA GLU A 113 9.03 -0.68 -12.43
C GLU A 113 9.87 -1.34 -11.34
N GLU A 114 10.07 -0.64 -10.23
CA GLU A 114 10.87 -1.14 -9.10
C GLU A 114 10.02 -1.85 -8.05
N ASP A 115 8.71 -1.99 -8.29
CA ASP A 115 7.74 -2.59 -7.36
C ASP A 115 7.90 -2.03 -5.94
N LEU A 116 7.67 -0.72 -5.81
CA LEU A 116 7.79 0.00 -4.54
C LEU A 116 6.47 0.05 -3.80
N TRP A 117 6.50 -0.40 -2.56
CA TRP A 117 5.36 -0.40 -1.66
C TRP A 117 5.83 -0.38 -0.21
N VAL A 118 4.88 -0.32 0.71
CA VAL A 118 5.15 -0.21 2.15
C VAL A 118 4.43 -1.30 2.91
N VAL A 119 5.05 -1.77 3.99
CA VAL A 119 4.44 -2.71 4.93
C VAL A 119 4.46 -2.09 6.30
N ILE A 120 3.35 -2.14 7.02
CA ILE A 120 3.38 -1.96 8.46
C ILE A 120 3.43 -3.35 9.07
N THR A 121 4.53 -3.62 9.76
CA THR A 121 4.73 -4.85 10.52
C THR A 121 4.55 -4.57 11.99
N ASN A 122 4.10 -5.59 12.73
CA ASN A 122 3.93 -5.60 14.18
C ASN A 122 2.90 -4.58 14.73
N ILE A 123 2.39 -4.85 15.94
CA ILE A 123 1.41 -3.99 16.60
C ILE A 123 1.97 -2.62 17.02
N LYS A 124 3.30 -2.48 17.07
CA LYS A 124 4.00 -1.20 17.32
C LYS A 124 4.12 -0.34 16.05
N GLY A 125 3.72 -0.85 14.89
CA GLY A 125 3.63 -0.09 13.66
C GLY A 125 4.98 0.16 12.97
N GLU A 126 5.89 -0.81 12.96
CA GLU A 126 7.16 -0.68 12.23
C GLU A 126 6.90 -0.59 10.73
N LEU A 127 7.15 0.60 10.16
CA LEU A 127 7.05 0.87 8.74
C LEU A 127 8.29 0.33 8.01
N ARG A 128 8.08 -0.68 7.16
CA ARG A 128 9.08 -1.25 6.27
C ARG A 128 8.85 -0.77 4.84
N LEU A 129 9.96 -0.52 4.16
CA LEU A 129 9.98 -0.07 2.77
C LEU A 129 10.38 -1.25 1.88
N MET A 130 9.53 -1.57 0.93
CA MET A 130 9.71 -2.72 0.04
C MET A 130 10.11 -2.26 -1.35
N LYS A 131 10.99 -3.05 -1.98
CA LYS A 131 11.41 -2.92 -3.37
C LYS A 131 11.60 -4.32 -3.94
N ARG A 132 10.80 -4.69 -4.95
CA ARG A 132 10.84 -6.02 -5.58
C ARG A 132 10.84 -7.16 -4.55
N GLU A 133 9.89 -7.13 -3.63
CA GLU A 133 9.72 -8.11 -2.52
C GLU A 133 10.85 -8.13 -1.45
N ILE A 134 11.84 -7.25 -1.53
CA ILE A 134 12.94 -7.18 -0.55
C ILE A 134 12.79 -5.93 0.31
N MET A 135 13.04 -6.07 1.62
CA MET A 135 13.11 -4.94 2.55
C MET A 135 14.39 -4.15 2.31
N VAL A 136 14.25 -2.84 2.10
CA VAL A 136 15.38 -1.93 1.85
C VAL A 136 15.39 -0.75 2.82
N GLY A 137 16.54 -0.13 3.00
CA GLY A 137 16.67 1.10 3.79
C GLY A 137 16.12 2.33 3.07
N ILE A 138 15.76 3.38 3.83
CA ILE A 138 15.18 4.61 3.27
C ILE A 138 16.04 5.29 2.20
N LYS A 139 17.38 5.24 2.34
CA LYS A 139 18.29 5.84 1.36
C LYS A 139 18.18 5.15 0.01
N GLU A 140 18.27 3.82 -0.01
CA GLU A 140 18.13 3.03 -1.24
C GLU A 140 16.72 3.20 -1.84
N TRP A 141 15.69 3.22 -1.00
CA TRP A 141 14.31 3.39 -1.45
C TRP A 141 14.09 4.74 -2.13
N LEU A 142 14.66 5.82 -1.58
CA LEU A 142 14.55 7.17 -2.15
C LEU A 142 15.44 7.39 -3.39
N GLU A 143 16.55 6.66 -3.52
CA GLU A 143 17.43 6.75 -4.69
C GLU A 143 16.76 6.35 -5.99
N VAL A 144 15.69 5.54 -5.93
CA VAL A 144 14.89 5.16 -7.10
C VAL A 144 14.23 6.36 -7.80
N PHE A 145 14.00 7.46 -7.07
CA PHE A 145 13.33 8.65 -7.57
C PHE A 145 14.27 9.77 -8.02
N LYS A 146 15.58 9.64 -7.78
CA LYS A 146 16.59 10.57 -8.27
C LYS A 146 16.78 10.39 -9.78
#